data_AF-A0A358XT24-F1
#
_entry.id   AF-A0A358XT24-F1
#
_cell.length_a   1.000
_cell.length_b   1.000
_cell.length_c   1.000
_cell.angle_alpha   90.00
_cell.angle_beta   90.00
_cell.angle_gamma   90.00
#
_symmetry.space_group_name_H-M   'P 1'
#
loop_
_entity.id
_entity.type
_entity.pdbx_description
1 polymer ?
#
loop_
_entity_poly.entity_id
_entity_poly.type
_entity_poly.pdbx_seq_one_letter_code
_entity_poly.pdbx_strand_id
1 'polypeptide(L)'
;MIKMAISEGLDKKSIKIETDSWGEVILSDMWRNTIKFRRGSLGEYTTVNKSGIKLTIKEDFSGNIVVKDEDGGETTVRKNSSGDFDLPNLDRSPSTVFKNIHGNLEIRDEKGNVKTVSKNIFGGLDIRDNQGNSSTISKDIFGNMEIRDNKGNSSRITKDILDNLTIENSNGQRTTVRTDILGGKTIEDNRGNRVSVRKDIFGNYEASDNNGNSASMKKDIFGKIVIDDPKGILNDAVKLQLIQELSKN
;
A
#
# COMPACT_ATOMS: atom_id res chain seq x y z
N MET A 1 -17.32 12.20 22.40
CA MET A 1 -16.80 13.58 22.58
C MET A 1 -16.95 14.43 21.32
N ILE A 2 -16.28 14.14 20.20
CA ILE A 2 -16.29 15.02 18.99
C ILE A 2 -17.68 15.14 18.34
N LYS A 3 -18.42 14.05 18.16
CA LYS A 3 -19.78 14.09 17.57
C LYS A 3 -20.74 14.99 18.37
N MET A 4 -20.65 14.91 19.69
CA MET A 4 -21.40 15.78 20.61
C MET A 4 -20.89 17.22 20.53
N ALA A 5 -19.58 17.45 20.52
CA ALA A 5 -19.04 18.81 20.38
C ALA A 5 -19.54 19.52 19.12
N ILE A 6 -19.65 18.78 18.02
CA ILE A 6 -20.20 19.30 16.76
C ILE A 6 -21.70 19.60 16.89
N SER A 7 -22.50 18.73 17.53
CA SER A 7 -23.92 19.02 17.77
C SER A 7 -24.13 20.20 18.73
N GLU A 8 -23.19 20.40 19.64
CA GLU A 8 -23.15 21.55 20.55
C GLU A 8 -22.57 22.82 19.90
N GLY A 9 -22.25 22.79 18.60
CA GLY A 9 -21.89 23.96 17.80
C GLY A 9 -20.40 24.24 17.66
N LEU A 10 -19.50 23.32 18.05
CA LEU A 10 -18.08 23.42 17.68
C LEU A 10 -17.91 23.04 16.22
N ASP A 11 -16.97 23.73 15.56
CA ASP A 11 -16.62 23.41 14.19
C ASP A 11 -15.81 22.14 14.03
N LYS A 12 -16.44 21.17 13.38
CA LYS A 12 -15.85 19.88 13.04
C LYS A 12 -14.44 19.99 12.46
N LYS A 13 -14.13 21.03 11.67
CA LYS A 13 -12.82 21.16 11.00
C LYS A 13 -11.71 21.70 11.89
N SER A 14 -12.06 22.25 13.06
CA SER A 14 -11.10 22.98 13.90
C SER A 14 -11.09 22.57 15.37
N ILE A 15 -11.77 21.47 15.72
CA ILE A 15 -11.78 20.94 17.10
C ILE A 15 -10.37 20.58 17.54
N LYS A 16 -9.94 21.18 18.65
CA LYS A 16 -8.75 20.83 19.42
C LYS A 16 -9.17 20.21 20.75
N ILE A 17 -8.32 19.33 21.26
CA ILE A 17 -8.50 18.67 22.55
C ILE A 17 -7.28 19.00 23.40
N GLU A 18 -7.52 19.60 24.56
CA GLU A 18 -6.48 19.97 25.51
C GLU A 18 -6.87 19.45 26.89
N THR A 19 -5.86 19.17 27.72
CA THR A 19 -6.07 18.83 29.13
C THR A 19 -5.45 19.94 29.96
N ASP A 20 -6.22 20.52 30.87
CA ASP A 20 -5.70 21.57 31.75
C ASP A 20 -4.86 20.98 32.90
N SER A 21 -4.23 21.85 33.68
CA SER A 21 -3.36 21.46 34.81
C SER A 21 -4.10 20.70 35.93
N TRP A 22 -5.44 20.69 35.91
CA TRP A 22 -6.29 19.97 36.86
C TRP A 22 -6.77 18.62 36.29
N GLY A 23 -6.35 18.28 35.07
CA GLY A 23 -6.74 17.04 34.40
C GLY A 23 -8.12 17.11 33.76
N GLU A 24 -8.72 18.29 33.64
CA GLU A 24 -10.00 18.48 32.95
C GLU A 24 -9.76 18.55 31.44
N VAL A 25 -10.65 17.94 30.66
CA VAL A 25 -10.52 17.91 29.20
C VAL A 25 -11.34 19.03 28.59
N ILE A 26 -10.71 19.84 27.74
CA ILE A 26 -11.32 20.98 27.07
C ILE A 26 -11.31 20.69 25.57
N LEU A 27 -12.50 20.71 24.97
CA LEU A 27 -12.67 20.77 23.52
C LEU A 27 -12.84 22.22 23.12
N SER A 28 -12.07 22.70 22.15
CA SER A 28 -12.17 24.08 21.64
C SER A 28 -12.18 24.12 20.12
N ASP A 29 -12.76 25.16 19.51
CA ASP A 29 -12.63 25.45 18.09
C ASP A 29 -11.84 26.75 17.82
N MET A 30 -11.57 27.06 16.54
CA MET A 30 -10.86 28.31 16.19
C MET A 30 -11.65 29.59 16.50
N TRP A 31 -12.95 29.48 16.78
CA TRP A 31 -13.83 30.59 17.15
C TRP A 31 -14.00 30.73 18.66
N ARG A 32 -13.18 30.02 19.44
CA ARG A 32 -13.17 30.04 20.92
C ARG A 32 -14.43 29.47 21.56
N ASN A 33 -15.25 28.70 20.83
CA ASN A 33 -16.28 27.90 21.48
C ASN A 33 -15.61 26.76 22.23
N THR A 34 -15.99 26.55 23.49
CA THR A 34 -15.37 25.53 24.33
C THR A 34 -16.40 24.66 25.03
N ILE A 35 -16.11 23.36 25.12
CA ILE A 35 -16.83 22.42 25.98
C ILE A 35 -15.84 21.82 26.96
N LYS A 36 -16.18 21.90 28.24
CA LYS A 36 -15.34 21.42 29.33
C LYS A 36 -15.90 20.12 29.92
N PHE A 37 -15.03 19.14 30.05
CA PHE A 37 -15.28 17.86 30.71
C PHE A 37 -14.52 17.84 32.03
N ARG A 38 -15.26 17.84 33.14
CA ARG A 38 -14.70 17.81 34.47
C ARG A 38 -14.32 16.40 34.85
N ARG A 39 -13.12 16.24 35.40
CA ARG A 39 -12.63 14.96 35.90
C ARG A 39 -13.20 14.69 37.30
N GLY A 40 -13.86 13.54 37.47
CA GLY A 40 -14.34 13.03 38.74
C GLY A 40 -13.27 12.28 39.52
N SER A 41 -13.58 11.97 40.77
CA SER A 41 -12.65 11.31 41.70
C SER A 41 -12.37 9.85 41.36
N LEU A 42 -13.24 9.19 40.58
CA LEU A 42 -13.09 7.81 40.14
C LEU A 42 -12.52 7.72 38.70
N GLY A 43 -12.03 8.84 38.15
CA GLY A 43 -11.43 8.91 36.82
C GLY A 43 -12.45 9.04 35.67
N GLU A 44 -13.73 9.18 35.99
CA GLU A 44 -14.78 9.53 35.04
C GLU A 44 -14.67 11.00 34.60
N TYR A 45 -15.22 11.30 33.43
CA TYR A 45 -15.36 12.66 32.93
C TYR A 45 -16.84 13.02 32.78
N THR A 46 -17.22 14.20 33.25
CA THR A 46 -18.60 14.68 33.16
C THR A 46 -18.69 16.02 32.47
N THR A 47 -19.75 16.24 31.71
CA THR A 47 -20.09 17.53 31.12
C THR A 47 -21.61 17.71 31.10
N VAL A 48 -22.07 18.93 30.88
CA VAL A 48 -23.49 19.24 30.74
C VAL A 48 -23.67 19.85 29.36
N ASN A 49 -24.57 19.31 28.55
CA ASN A 49 -24.85 19.83 27.22
C ASN A 49 -25.69 21.12 27.29
N LYS A 50 -25.90 21.82 26.17
CA LYS A 50 -26.72 23.05 26.13
C LYS A 50 -28.18 22.84 26.55
N SER A 51 -28.68 21.61 26.50
CA SER A 51 -30.03 21.24 26.93
C SER A 51 -30.12 20.96 28.44
N GLY A 52 -29.01 21.05 29.18
CA GLY A 52 -28.96 20.81 30.62
C GLY A 52 -28.77 19.33 31.01
N ILE A 53 -28.60 18.43 30.05
CA ILE A 53 -28.43 16.99 30.29
C ILE A 53 -26.97 16.72 30.63
N LYS A 54 -26.73 16.03 31.75
CA LYS A 54 -25.39 15.58 32.11
C LYS A 54 -25.00 14.35 31.31
N LEU A 55 -23.75 14.36 30.85
CA LEU A 55 -23.10 13.25 30.18
C LEU A 55 -21.92 12.78 31.03
N THR A 56 -21.82 11.46 31.21
CA THR A 56 -20.73 10.81 31.94
C THR A 56 -19.97 9.87 31.02
N ILE A 57 -18.65 9.98 31.02
CA ILE A 57 -17.73 9.14 30.25
C ILE A 57 -16.82 8.42 31.23
N LYS A 58 -16.77 7.09 31.16
CA LYS A 58 -15.89 6.28 32.02
C LYS A 58 -15.37 5.06 31.29
N GLU A 59 -14.29 4.49 31.80
CA GLU A 59 -13.85 3.16 31.40
C GLU A 59 -14.58 2.10 32.24
N ASP A 60 -15.07 1.03 31.60
CA ASP A 60 -15.64 -0.12 32.32
C ASP A 60 -14.54 -1.12 32.73
N PHE A 61 -14.91 -2.17 33.49
CA PHE A 61 -13.96 -3.17 33.96
C PHE A 61 -13.31 -4.00 32.84
N SER A 62 -13.85 -3.96 31.62
CA SER A 62 -13.29 -4.60 30.43
C SER A 62 -12.41 -3.64 29.61
N GLY A 63 -12.24 -2.40 30.06
CA GLY A 63 -11.45 -1.38 29.40
C GLY A 63 -12.19 -0.62 28.30
N ASN A 64 -13.49 -0.82 28.12
CA ASN A 64 -14.28 -0.12 27.11
C ASN A 64 -14.62 1.29 27.59
N ILE A 65 -14.72 2.26 26.67
CA ILE A 65 -15.22 3.59 27.01
C ILE A 65 -16.74 3.60 26.92
N VAL A 66 -17.39 3.87 28.03
CA VAL A 66 -18.85 3.98 28.16
C VAL A 66 -19.24 5.43 28.33
N VAL A 67 -20.15 5.90 27.48
CA VAL A 67 -20.77 7.23 27.54
C VAL A 67 -22.23 7.05 27.93
N LYS A 68 -22.66 7.66 29.02
CA LYS A 68 -24.06 7.65 29.49
C LYS A 68 -24.60 9.08 29.59
N ASP A 69 -25.84 9.29 29.16
CA ASP A 69 -26.62 10.48 29.51
C ASP A 69 -27.50 10.22 30.74
N GLU A 70 -27.99 11.30 31.37
CA GLU A 70 -28.89 11.24 32.51
C GLU A 70 -30.27 10.65 32.18
N ASP A 71 -30.66 10.64 30.91
CA ASP A 71 -31.95 10.09 30.45
C ASP A 71 -31.87 8.57 30.19
N GLY A 72 -30.72 7.94 30.43
CA GLY A 72 -30.50 6.50 30.33
C GLY A 72 -29.97 6.01 28.97
N GLY A 73 -29.69 6.91 28.03
CA GLY A 73 -28.98 6.59 26.81
C GLY A 73 -27.52 6.22 27.08
N GLU A 74 -27.08 5.09 26.52
CA GLU A 74 -25.73 4.55 26.70
C GLU A 74 -25.10 4.21 25.35
N THR A 75 -23.84 4.62 25.16
CA THR A 75 -23.02 4.25 24.00
C THR A 75 -21.68 3.73 24.49
N THR A 76 -21.29 2.54 24.01
CA THR A 76 -20.02 1.91 24.38
C THR A 76 -19.10 1.81 23.17
N VAL A 77 -17.88 2.32 23.32
CA VAL A 77 -16.75 2.11 22.41
C VAL A 77 -15.93 0.96 22.97
N ARG A 78 -15.98 -0.19 22.29
CA ARG A 78 -15.34 -1.42 22.77
C ARG A 78 -13.85 -1.41 22.49
N LYS A 79 -13.06 -2.09 23.34
CA LYS A 79 -11.68 -2.48 22.99
C LYS A 79 -11.70 -3.86 22.33
N ASN A 80 -10.91 -4.04 21.29
CA ASN A 80 -10.65 -5.35 20.71
C ASN A 80 -9.64 -6.13 21.58
N SER A 81 -9.40 -7.39 21.23
CA SER A 81 -8.47 -8.27 21.96
C SER A 81 -7.01 -7.80 21.96
N SER A 82 -6.65 -6.80 21.16
CA SER A 82 -5.33 -6.17 21.14
C SER A 82 -5.27 -4.89 21.99
N GLY A 83 -6.38 -4.47 22.60
CA GLY A 83 -6.46 -3.27 23.45
C GLY A 83 -6.82 -1.98 22.69
N ASP A 84 -7.01 -2.04 21.38
CA ASP A 84 -7.39 -0.89 20.55
C ASP A 84 -8.91 -0.68 20.53
N PHE A 85 -9.36 0.56 20.35
CA PHE A 85 -10.79 0.88 20.27
C PHE A 85 -11.42 0.49 18.93
N ASP A 86 -12.50 -0.30 18.97
CA ASP A 86 -13.40 -0.54 17.86
C ASP A 86 -14.15 0.76 17.54
N LEU A 87 -13.87 1.36 16.38
CA LEU A 87 -14.56 2.54 15.87
C LEU A 87 -15.64 2.12 14.87
N PRO A 88 -16.90 1.90 15.28
CA PRO A 88 -17.91 1.23 14.44
C PRO A 88 -18.46 2.07 13.26
N ASN A 89 -17.97 3.29 13.03
CA ASN A 89 -18.56 4.21 12.04
C ASN A 89 -17.55 5.13 11.32
N LEU A 90 -16.33 4.66 11.07
CA LEU A 90 -15.48 5.25 10.03
C LEU A 90 -15.34 4.22 8.92
N ASP A 91 -16.25 4.30 7.94
CA ASP A 91 -16.28 3.53 6.69
C ASP A 91 -15.75 2.09 6.77
N ARG A 92 -16.69 1.14 6.91
CA ARG A 92 -16.57 -0.12 6.17
C ARG A 92 -16.60 0.22 4.67
N SER A 93 -15.44 0.59 4.12
CA SER A 93 -15.08 0.61 2.69
C SER A 93 -13.54 0.59 2.56
N PRO A 94 -12.93 0.08 1.47
CA PRO A 94 -12.01 -1.06 1.49
C PRO A 94 -10.57 -0.75 1.90
N SER A 95 -9.91 -1.72 2.53
CA SER A 95 -8.44 -1.79 2.70
C SER A 95 -7.86 -0.83 3.76
N THR A 96 -8.12 -1.07 5.05
CA THR A 96 -7.37 -0.34 6.09
C THR A 96 -5.93 -0.82 6.10
N VAL A 97 -4.98 0.13 6.09
CA VAL A 97 -3.55 -0.12 6.19
C VAL A 97 -3.03 0.53 7.46
N PHE A 98 -2.47 -0.24 8.37
CA PHE A 98 -1.95 0.25 9.66
C PHE A 98 -0.68 -0.48 10.07
N LYS A 99 0.04 0.05 11.06
CA LYS A 99 1.12 -0.68 11.74
C LYS A 99 0.55 -1.32 13.00
N ASN A 100 0.76 -2.62 13.20
CA ASN A 100 0.35 -3.30 14.41
C ASN A 100 1.33 -3.06 15.57
N ILE A 101 1.02 -3.61 16.75
CA ILE A 101 1.84 -3.47 17.97
C ILE A 101 3.28 -4.00 17.84
N HIS A 102 3.53 -4.87 16.86
CA HIS A 102 4.87 -5.41 16.55
C HIS A 102 5.60 -4.55 15.51
N GLY A 103 5.02 -3.43 15.08
CA GLY A 103 5.57 -2.55 14.04
C GLY A 103 5.42 -3.08 12.61
N ASN A 104 4.68 -4.19 12.42
CA ASN A 104 4.45 -4.79 11.11
C ASN A 104 3.30 -4.07 10.39
N LEU A 105 3.36 -4.03 9.06
CA LEU A 105 2.29 -3.48 8.24
C LEU A 105 1.14 -4.49 8.15
N GLU A 106 -0.07 -4.10 8.49
CA GLU A 106 -1.28 -4.90 8.30
C GLU A 106 -2.24 -4.22 7.34
N ILE A 107 -2.78 -5.01 6.41
CA ILE A 107 -3.75 -4.61 5.41
C ILE A 107 -4.99 -5.47 5.62
N ARG A 108 -6.15 -4.85 5.86
CA ARG A 108 -7.42 -5.55 6.08
C ARG A 108 -8.45 -5.15 5.05
N ASP A 109 -9.03 -6.12 4.36
CA ASP A 109 -10.12 -5.87 3.42
C ASP A 109 -11.50 -5.93 4.10
N GLU A 110 -12.54 -5.54 3.36
CA GLU A 110 -13.92 -5.52 3.85
C GLU A 110 -14.49 -6.91 4.18
N LYS A 111 -13.90 -7.96 3.59
CA LYS A 111 -14.28 -9.35 3.80
C LYS A 111 -13.61 -9.94 5.05
N GLY A 112 -12.80 -9.15 5.76
CA GLY A 112 -12.08 -9.56 6.95
C GLY A 112 -10.78 -10.32 6.66
N ASN A 113 -10.31 -10.35 5.40
CA ASN A 113 -8.99 -10.88 5.09
C ASN A 113 -7.93 -9.91 5.61
N VAL A 114 -6.89 -10.46 6.21
CA VAL A 114 -5.76 -9.70 6.75
C VAL A 114 -4.51 -10.17 6.05
N LYS A 115 -3.70 -9.22 5.58
CA LYS A 115 -2.33 -9.46 5.11
C LYS A 115 -1.36 -8.68 5.98
N THR A 116 -0.37 -9.38 6.52
CA THR A 116 0.70 -8.81 7.33
C THR A 116 1.99 -8.84 6.54
N VAL A 117 2.71 -7.72 6.50
CA VAL A 117 4.08 -7.62 5.96
C VAL A 117 5.01 -7.27 7.11
N SER A 118 6.00 -8.12 7.35
CA SER A 118 6.99 -7.95 8.41
C SER A 118 8.41 -8.09 7.88
N LYS A 119 9.37 -7.45 8.54
CA LYS A 119 10.79 -7.71 8.29
C LYS A 119 11.20 -8.99 9.01
N ASN A 120 11.88 -9.91 8.31
CA ASN A 120 12.37 -11.13 8.92
C ASN A 120 13.82 -10.98 9.41
N ILE A 121 14.30 -11.98 10.17
CA ILE A 121 15.63 -11.98 10.79
C ILE A 121 16.78 -12.00 9.77
N PHE A 122 16.51 -12.37 8.53
CA PHE A 122 17.48 -12.40 7.43
C PHE A 122 17.48 -11.09 6.63
N GLY A 123 16.74 -10.07 7.08
CA GLY A 123 16.65 -8.77 6.43
C GLY A 123 15.71 -8.73 5.22
N GLY A 124 15.01 -9.83 4.92
CA GLY A 124 13.95 -9.90 3.92
C GLY A 124 12.59 -9.48 4.47
N LEU A 125 11.55 -9.64 3.64
CA LEU A 125 10.17 -9.38 4.00
C LEU A 125 9.38 -10.70 4.01
N ASP A 126 8.64 -10.94 5.08
CA ASP A 126 7.63 -11.99 5.15
C ASP A 126 6.25 -11.36 4.93
N ILE A 127 5.47 -11.92 4.02
CA ILE A 127 4.08 -11.60 3.77
C ILE A 127 3.24 -12.81 4.18
N ARG A 128 2.25 -12.63 5.05
CA ARG A 128 1.36 -13.71 5.49
C ARG A 128 -0.08 -13.23 5.48
N ASP A 129 -1.01 -14.12 5.19
CA ASP A 129 -2.42 -13.85 5.37
C ASP A 129 -3.06 -14.69 6.49
N ASN A 130 -4.25 -14.29 6.91
CA ASN A 130 -5.03 -15.01 7.91
C ASN A 130 -5.66 -16.33 7.41
N GLN A 131 -5.38 -16.73 6.16
CA GLN A 131 -5.79 -18.02 5.58
C GLN A 131 -4.63 -19.02 5.56
N GLY A 132 -3.45 -18.62 6.05
CA GLY A 132 -2.27 -19.46 6.12
C GLY A 132 -1.43 -19.48 4.85
N ASN A 133 -1.70 -18.62 3.86
CA ASN A 133 -0.74 -18.42 2.76
C ASN A 133 0.37 -17.48 3.24
N SER A 134 1.60 -17.78 2.84
CA SER A 134 2.73 -16.91 3.10
C SER A 134 3.72 -16.89 1.95
N SER A 135 4.47 -15.79 1.88
CA SER A 135 5.57 -15.64 0.95
C SER A 135 6.68 -14.84 1.59
N THR A 136 7.91 -15.13 1.20
CA THR A 136 9.10 -14.39 1.62
C THR A 136 9.75 -13.77 0.40
N ILE A 137 10.10 -12.50 0.52
CA ILE A 137 10.95 -11.78 -0.44
C ILE A 137 12.31 -11.61 0.22
N SER A 138 13.35 -12.13 -0.41
CA SER A 138 14.71 -12.05 0.09
C SER A 138 15.67 -11.55 -0.98
N LYS A 139 16.80 -11.03 -0.51
CA LYS A 139 17.93 -10.64 -1.34
C LYS A 139 19.18 -11.33 -0.81
N ASP A 140 19.94 -11.98 -1.69
CA ASP A 140 21.19 -12.63 -1.30
C ASP A 140 22.38 -11.64 -1.28
N ILE A 141 23.55 -12.13 -0.91
CA ILE A 141 24.79 -11.33 -0.84
C ILE A 141 25.28 -10.82 -2.20
N PHE A 142 24.87 -11.46 -3.30
CA PHE A 142 25.19 -11.05 -4.66
C PHE A 142 24.15 -10.07 -5.22
N GLY A 143 23.10 -9.81 -4.45
CA GLY A 143 22.01 -8.93 -4.80
C GLY A 143 20.93 -9.58 -5.65
N ASN A 144 20.94 -10.89 -5.81
CA ASN A 144 19.85 -11.63 -6.45
C ASN A 144 18.62 -11.58 -5.54
N MET A 145 17.45 -11.46 -6.15
CA MET A 145 16.17 -11.41 -5.45
C MET A 145 15.44 -12.73 -5.58
N GLU A 146 14.84 -13.23 -4.52
CA GLU A 146 13.96 -14.40 -4.56
C GLU A 146 12.63 -14.07 -3.89
N ILE A 147 11.55 -14.53 -4.51
CA ILE A 147 10.21 -14.59 -3.93
C ILE A 147 9.86 -16.07 -3.83
N ARG A 148 9.47 -16.53 -2.65
CA ARG A 148 9.08 -17.93 -2.43
C ARG A 148 7.82 -17.99 -1.58
N ASP A 149 6.86 -18.81 -1.96
CA ASP A 149 5.66 -19.07 -1.17
C ASP A 149 5.76 -20.34 -0.31
N ASN A 150 4.82 -20.51 0.61
CA ASN A 150 4.74 -21.70 1.47
C ASN A 150 4.20 -22.96 0.78
N LYS A 151 3.90 -22.90 -0.52
CA LYS A 151 3.52 -24.05 -1.36
C LYS A 151 4.70 -24.57 -2.17
N GLY A 152 5.87 -23.95 -2.03
CA GLY A 152 7.10 -24.33 -2.73
C GLY A 152 7.28 -23.66 -4.09
N ASN A 153 6.38 -22.76 -4.49
CA ASN A 153 6.59 -21.96 -5.69
C ASN A 153 7.62 -20.88 -5.40
N SER A 154 8.51 -20.64 -6.36
CA SER A 154 9.49 -19.56 -6.26
C SER A 154 9.72 -18.87 -7.59
N SER A 155 10.19 -17.63 -7.52
CA SER A 155 10.71 -16.88 -8.65
C SER A 155 11.97 -16.16 -8.18
N ARG A 156 13.04 -16.28 -8.97
CA ARG A 156 14.33 -15.66 -8.70
C ARG A 156 14.70 -14.74 -9.83
N ILE A 157 15.24 -13.59 -9.46
CA ILE A 157 15.86 -12.63 -10.37
C ILE A 157 17.35 -12.62 -10.06
N THR A 158 18.17 -13.03 -11.02
CA THR A 158 19.61 -13.02 -10.91
C THR A 158 20.24 -12.07 -11.92
N LYS A 159 21.43 -11.60 -11.58
CA LYS A 159 22.27 -10.81 -12.47
C LYS A 159 23.62 -11.49 -12.63
N ASP A 160 24.06 -11.69 -13.88
CA ASP A 160 25.39 -12.24 -14.15
C ASP A 160 26.49 -11.16 -14.20
N ILE A 161 27.73 -11.58 -14.40
CA ILE A 161 28.90 -10.68 -14.46
C ILE A 161 28.88 -9.72 -15.65
N LEU A 162 28.02 -9.95 -16.65
CA LEU A 162 27.84 -9.11 -17.84
C LEU A 162 26.59 -8.23 -17.69
N ASP A 163 26.05 -8.10 -16.48
CA ASP A 163 24.81 -7.39 -16.18
C ASP A 163 23.57 -7.96 -16.90
N ASN A 164 23.61 -9.20 -17.40
CA ASN A 164 22.42 -9.84 -17.94
C ASN A 164 21.49 -10.22 -16.79
N LEU A 165 20.20 -9.91 -16.97
CA LEU A 165 19.16 -10.24 -16.00
C LEU A 165 18.55 -11.59 -16.37
N THR A 166 18.42 -12.51 -15.41
CA THR A 166 17.67 -13.74 -15.60
C THR A 166 16.54 -13.83 -14.58
N ILE A 167 15.34 -14.11 -15.07
CA ILE A 167 14.17 -14.41 -14.26
C ILE A 167 13.86 -15.89 -14.43
N GLU A 168 13.79 -16.64 -13.34
CA GLU A 168 13.52 -18.08 -13.36
C GLU A 168 12.49 -18.43 -12.28
N ASN A 169 11.54 -19.30 -12.60
CA ASN A 169 10.60 -19.82 -11.62
C ASN A 169 10.82 -21.30 -11.28
N SER A 170 10.21 -21.75 -10.19
CA SER A 170 10.28 -23.14 -9.73
C SER A 170 9.73 -24.17 -10.72
N ASN A 171 8.96 -23.73 -11.73
CA ASN A 171 8.44 -24.59 -12.81
C ASN A 171 9.45 -24.74 -13.97
N GLY A 172 10.65 -24.16 -13.83
CA GLY A 172 11.70 -24.19 -14.82
C GLY A 172 11.48 -23.26 -16.01
N GLN A 173 10.53 -22.31 -15.95
CA GLN A 173 10.45 -21.25 -16.96
C GLN A 173 11.53 -20.22 -16.67
N ARG A 174 12.31 -19.88 -17.68
CA ARG A 174 13.43 -18.95 -17.56
C ARG A 174 13.41 -17.95 -18.70
N THR A 175 13.58 -16.67 -18.38
CA THR A 175 13.71 -15.57 -19.33
C THR A 175 14.98 -14.79 -19.01
N THR A 176 15.81 -14.55 -20.02
CA THR A 176 17.04 -13.77 -19.88
C THR A 176 16.94 -12.50 -20.73
N VAL A 177 17.33 -11.39 -20.14
CA VAL A 177 17.51 -10.10 -20.82
C VAL A 177 18.99 -9.82 -20.94
N ARG A 178 19.47 -9.63 -22.17
CA ARG A 178 20.85 -9.28 -22.48
C ARG A 178 20.92 -7.92 -23.14
N THR A 179 21.98 -7.18 -22.86
CA THR A 179 22.32 -5.96 -23.60
C THR A 179 23.61 -6.21 -24.36
N ASP A 180 23.62 -5.95 -25.67
CA ASP A 180 24.83 -6.04 -26.48
C ASP A 180 25.69 -4.78 -26.35
N ILE A 181 26.91 -4.83 -26.91
CA ILE A 181 27.89 -3.72 -26.86
C ILE A 181 27.41 -2.45 -27.59
N LEU A 182 26.39 -2.55 -28.45
CA LEU A 182 25.78 -1.44 -29.18
C LEU A 182 24.51 -0.93 -28.49
N GLY A 183 24.22 -1.42 -27.28
CA GLY A 183 23.04 -1.05 -26.51
C GLY A 183 21.74 -1.74 -26.95
N GLY A 184 21.80 -2.66 -27.92
CA GLY A 184 20.67 -3.48 -28.32
C GLY A 184 20.27 -4.43 -27.19
N LYS A 185 18.97 -4.63 -26.99
CA LYS A 185 18.44 -5.52 -25.95
C LYS A 185 17.83 -6.75 -26.59
N THR A 186 18.10 -7.91 -25.98
CA THR A 186 17.52 -9.18 -26.37
C THR A 186 16.82 -9.81 -25.17
N ILE A 187 15.59 -10.25 -25.36
CA ILE A 187 14.85 -11.08 -24.41
C ILE A 187 14.73 -12.46 -25.02
N GLU A 188 15.08 -13.49 -24.25
CA GLU A 188 15.04 -14.88 -24.69
C GLU A 188 14.49 -15.77 -23.58
N ASP A 189 13.55 -16.65 -23.90
CA ASP A 189 13.09 -17.68 -22.98
C ASP A 189 13.79 -19.03 -23.19
N ASN A 190 13.69 -19.93 -22.23
CA ASN A 190 14.27 -21.28 -22.33
C ASN A 190 13.50 -22.24 -23.23
N ARG A 191 12.46 -21.77 -23.94
CA ARG A 191 11.79 -22.50 -25.04
C ARG A 191 12.35 -22.10 -26.40
N GLY A 192 13.28 -21.14 -26.43
CA GLY A 192 13.93 -20.63 -27.64
C GLY A 192 13.22 -19.43 -28.26
N ASN A 193 12.15 -18.90 -27.66
CA ASN A 193 11.52 -17.67 -28.16
C ASN A 193 12.43 -16.49 -27.83
N ARG A 194 12.76 -15.69 -28.85
CA ARG A 194 13.68 -14.57 -28.72
C ARG A 194 13.15 -13.36 -29.46
N VAL A 195 13.20 -12.21 -28.81
CA VAL A 195 12.93 -10.90 -29.42
C VAL A 195 14.11 -9.98 -29.12
N SER A 196 14.64 -9.35 -30.16
CA SER A 196 15.71 -8.35 -30.06
C SER A 196 15.18 -6.99 -30.48
N VAL A 197 15.60 -5.94 -29.79
CA VAL A 197 15.27 -4.54 -30.10
C VAL A 197 16.57 -3.75 -30.10
N ARG A 198 16.78 -2.94 -31.14
CA ARG A 198 17.96 -2.08 -31.27
C ARG A 198 17.57 -0.72 -31.79
N LYS A 199 18.34 0.30 -31.36
CA LYS A 199 18.26 1.65 -31.90
C LYS A 199 19.26 1.82 -33.03
N ASP A 200 18.81 2.32 -34.17
CA ASP A 200 19.68 2.67 -35.29
C ASP A 200 20.38 4.03 -35.06
N ILE A 201 21.25 4.40 -36.00
CA ILE A 201 22.00 5.68 -35.96
C ILE A 201 21.11 6.90 -36.18
N PHE A 202 19.90 6.72 -36.71
CA PHE A 202 18.92 7.78 -36.94
C PHE A 202 17.96 7.92 -35.75
N GLY A 203 18.13 7.11 -34.71
CA GLY A 203 17.31 7.11 -33.51
C GLY A 203 16.01 6.33 -33.64
N ASN A 204 15.80 5.58 -34.73
CA ASN A 204 14.68 4.67 -34.90
C ASN A 204 14.92 3.37 -34.15
N TYR A 205 13.85 2.66 -33.80
CA TYR A 205 13.92 1.34 -33.22
C TYR A 205 13.53 0.28 -34.24
N GLU A 206 14.32 -0.78 -34.28
CA GLU A 206 14.06 -2.00 -35.03
C GLU A 206 13.99 -3.17 -34.07
N ALA A 207 13.05 -4.07 -34.33
CA ALA A 207 12.87 -5.29 -33.57
C ALA A 207 12.70 -6.49 -34.49
N SER A 208 13.16 -7.64 -34.04
CA SER A 208 13.02 -8.90 -34.76
C SER A 208 12.86 -10.06 -33.79
N ASP A 209 12.06 -11.04 -34.18
CA ASP A 209 11.97 -12.31 -33.45
C ASP A 209 12.78 -13.42 -34.13
N ASN A 210 12.90 -14.58 -33.47
CA ASN A 210 13.54 -15.77 -34.02
C ASN A 210 12.72 -16.53 -35.07
N ASN A 211 11.52 -16.05 -35.41
CA ASN A 211 10.65 -16.60 -36.45
C ASN A 211 10.73 -15.80 -37.76
N GLY A 212 11.61 -14.79 -37.83
CA GLY A 212 11.79 -13.92 -39.00
C GLY A 212 10.76 -12.80 -39.11
N ASN A 213 9.96 -12.56 -38.06
CA ASN A 213 9.09 -11.39 -38.01
C ASN A 213 9.88 -10.16 -37.60
N SER A 214 9.46 -8.99 -38.04
CA SER A 214 10.11 -7.72 -37.73
C SER A 214 9.10 -6.64 -37.40
N ALA A 215 9.52 -5.68 -36.60
CA ALA A 215 8.78 -4.48 -36.28
C ALA A 215 9.72 -3.27 -36.29
N SER A 216 9.18 -2.09 -36.58
CA SER A 216 9.92 -0.84 -36.50
C SER A 216 9.09 0.28 -35.87
N MET A 217 9.79 1.18 -35.19
CA MET A 217 9.22 2.42 -34.67
C MET A 217 10.10 3.59 -35.03
N LYS A 218 9.50 4.58 -35.69
CA LYS A 218 10.22 5.72 -36.27
C LYS A 218 9.50 7.01 -35.91
N LYS A 219 10.25 8.08 -35.70
CA LYS A 219 9.71 9.43 -35.60
C LYS A 219 10.00 10.15 -36.91
N ASP A 220 8.96 10.62 -37.58
CA ASP A 220 9.12 11.39 -38.80
C ASP A 220 9.59 12.82 -38.52
N ILE A 221 9.91 13.55 -39.60
CA ILE A 221 10.39 14.94 -39.53
C ILE A 221 9.37 15.92 -38.94
N PHE A 222 8.10 15.54 -38.84
CA PHE A 222 7.02 16.33 -38.23
C PHE A 222 6.77 15.94 -36.78
N GLY A 223 7.55 15.01 -36.25
CA GLY A 223 7.45 14.52 -34.89
C GLY A 223 6.37 13.46 -34.66
N LYS A 224 5.74 12.94 -35.72
CA LYS A 224 4.77 11.85 -35.64
C LYS A 224 5.49 10.52 -35.50
N ILE A 225 5.04 9.70 -34.57
CA ILE A 225 5.55 8.34 -34.38
C ILE A 225 4.76 7.39 -35.28
N VAL A 226 5.49 6.61 -36.06
CA VAL A 226 4.96 5.55 -36.93
C VAL A 226 5.44 4.21 -36.39
N ILE A 227 4.50 3.28 -36.24
CA ILE A 227 4.75 1.93 -35.72
C ILE A 227 4.34 0.96 -36.82
N ASP A 228 5.27 0.10 -37.21
CA ASP A 228 5.03 -1.02 -38.12
C ASP A 228 5.33 -2.31 -37.37
N ASP A 229 4.30 -3.03 -36.96
CA ASP A 229 4.39 -4.29 -36.19
C ASP A 229 3.26 -5.25 -36.61
N PRO A 230 3.31 -5.80 -37.84
CA PRO A 230 2.21 -6.56 -38.42
C PRO A 230 1.93 -7.89 -37.69
N LYS A 231 2.93 -8.39 -36.95
CA LYS A 231 2.88 -9.68 -36.24
C LYS A 231 2.75 -9.52 -34.72
N GLY A 232 2.78 -8.30 -34.21
CA GLY A 232 2.60 -8.04 -32.78
C GLY A 232 3.77 -8.52 -31.93
N ILE A 233 5.00 -8.51 -32.44
CA ILE A 233 6.18 -9.02 -31.70
C ILE A 233 6.56 -8.10 -30.54
N LEU A 234 6.12 -6.83 -30.57
CA LEU A 234 6.29 -5.88 -29.49
C LEU A 234 5.00 -5.81 -28.67
N ASN A 235 5.10 -6.19 -27.40
CA ASN A 235 4.00 -6.01 -26.47
C ASN A 235 3.75 -4.53 -26.15
N ASP A 236 2.59 -4.23 -25.56
CA ASP A 236 2.17 -2.85 -25.31
C ASP A 236 3.09 -2.08 -24.36
N ALA A 237 3.65 -2.74 -23.35
CA ALA A 237 4.59 -2.11 -22.43
C ALA A 237 5.87 -1.66 -23.14
N VAL A 238 6.41 -2.50 -24.03
CA VAL A 238 7.58 -2.16 -24.84
C VAL A 238 7.24 -1.05 -25.84
N LYS A 239 6.07 -1.12 -26.49
CA LYS A 239 5.60 -0.05 -27.39
C LYS A 239 5.53 1.30 -26.67
N LEU A 240 4.89 1.34 -25.51
CA LEU A 240 4.77 2.57 -24.72
C LEU A 240 6.13 3.14 -24.31
N GLN A 241 7.06 2.28 -23.85
CA GLN A 241 8.41 2.71 -23.49
C GLN A 241 9.14 3.33 -24.69
N LEU A 242 9.10 2.68 -25.87
CA LEU A 242 9.77 3.17 -27.07
C LEU A 242 9.14 4.45 -27.62
N ILE A 243 7.80 4.57 -27.55
CA ILE A 243 7.08 5.81 -27.86
C ILE A 243 7.55 6.96 -26.97
N GLN A 244 7.68 6.73 -25.66
CA GLN A 244 8.17 7.74 -24.73
C GLN A 244 9.60 8.16 -25.05
N GLU A 245 10.48 7.22 -25.40
CA GLU A 245 11.86 7.53 -25.78
C GLU A 245 11.95 8.31 -27.09
N LEU A 246 11.13 7.98 -28.10
CA LEU A 246 11.03 8.74 -29.36
C LEU A 246 10.42 10.13 -29.14
N SER A 247 9.50 10.28 -28.19
CA SER A 247 8.86 11.57 -27.92
C SER A 247 9.80 12.59 -27.27
N LYS A 248 10.85 12.12 -26.57
CA LYS A 248 11.82 12.98 -25.87
C LYS A 248 12.85 13.65 -26.78
N ASN A 249 13.12 13.06 -27.95
CA ASN A 249 14.09 13.55 -28.94
C ASN A 249 13.38 14.27 -30.07
#